data_AF-A0AAE0VLU8-F1
#
_entry.id   AF-A0AAE0VLU8-F1
#
_cell.length_a   1.000
_cell.length_b   1.000
_cell.length_c   1.000
_cell.angle_alpha   90.00
_cell.angle_beta   90.00
_cell.angle_gamma   90.00
#
_symmetry.space_group_name_H-M   'P 1'
#
loop_
_entity.id
_entity.type
_entity.pdbx_description
1 polymer ?
#
loop_
_entity_poly.entity_id
_entity_poly.type
_entity_poly.pdbx_seq_one_letter_code
_entity_poly.pdbx_strand_id
1 'polypeptide(L)'
;MVFLHLIINEVTEFVIENDIPAMSQAYGITPYSQSSGIIRYSQESGIIRYSQTSGITDYSQIFSIILYSQAYGITPYRQSSGIIRYSQESGIIRYIQTSGITDYSQIFSIILYSQAYGITTYSQSSGIIRYSQNLV
;
A
#
# COMPACT_ATOMS: atom_id res chain seq x y z
N MET A 1 10.13 26.60 -29.68
CA MET A 1 9.03 25.77 -29.12
C MET A 1 9.32 25.65 -27.64
N VAL A 2 8.99 26.63 -26.78
CA VAL A 2 7.65 26.91 -26.20
C VAL A 2 6.94 25.57 -25.94
N PHE A 3 6.75 25.10 -24.70
CA PHE A 3 6.10 25.72 -23.54
C PHE A 3 6.75 25.20 -22.24
N LEU A 4 7.19 26.06 -21.32
CA LEU A 4 6.42 26.76 -20.27
C LEU A 4 6.27 25.90 -19.00
N HIS A 5 6.95 26.37 -17.96
CA HIS A 5 6.66 26.18 -16.55
C HIS A 5 5.13 26.20 -16.32
N LEU A 6 4.51 25.07 -16.01
CA LEU A 6 3.12 25.05 -15.56
C LEU A 6 2.98 24.12 -14.37
N ILE A 7 2.98 24.75 -13.20
CA ILE A 7 2.37 24.26 -11.97
C ILE A 7 0.93 23.87 -12.32
N ILE A 8 0.65 22.58 -12.50
CA ILE A 8 -0.70 22.04 -12.43
C ILE A 8 -0.62 20.79 -11.56
N ASN A 9 -1.44 20.78 -10.51
CA ASN A 9 -1.82 19.60 -9.76
C ASN A 9 -2.14 18.45 -10.72
N GLU A 10 -1.21 17.50 -10.91
CA GLU A 10 -1.49 16.31 -11.69
C GLU A 10 -2.49 15.44 -10.92
N VAL A 11 -3.75 15.52 -11.33
CA VAL A 11 -4.66 14.37 -11.23
C VAL A 11 -4.06 13.35 -12.20
N THR A 12 -3.26 12.42 -11.69
CA THR A 12 -2.70 11.34 -12.50
C THR A 12 -3.84 10.35 -12.81
N GLU A 13 -4.30 10.32 -14.06
CA GLU A 13 -5.23 9.29 -14.52
C GLU A 13 -4.47 7.97 -14.71
N PHE A 14 -4.84 6.96 -13.90
CA PHE A 14 -4.58 5.52 -14.05
C PHE A 14 -3.11 5.09 -14.27
N VAL A 15 -2.46 4.61 -13.19
CA VAL A 15 -1.11 4.02 -13.25
C VAL A 15 -1.23 2.50 -13.42
N ILE A 16 -0.67 1.93 -14.50
CA ILE A 16 -0.43 0.48 -14.62
C ILE A 16 1.06 0.22 -14.80
N GLU A 17 1.60 -0.71 -14.02
CA GLU A 17 2.93 -1.25 -14.23
C GLU A 17 2.90 -2.78 -14.33
N ASN A 18 3.42 -3.33 -15.43
CA ASN A 18 3.48 -4.75 -15.72
C ASN A 18 4.86 -5.10 -16.30
N ASP A 19 5.86 -5.44 -15.48
CA ASP A 19 7.10 -6.14 -15.91
C ASP A 19 8.00 -6.51 -14.71
N ILE A 20 9.32 -6.67 -14.90
CA ILE A 20 10.36 -6.60 -13.85
C ILE A 20 10.86 -5.13 -13.72
N PRO A 21 10.06 -4.14 -13.27
CA PRO A 21 10.57 -2.81 -13.04
C PRO A 21 11.38 -2.78 -11.73
N ALA A 22 12.47 -2.04 -11.74
CA ALA A 22 13.21 -1.77 -10.51
C ALA A 22 12.40 -0.90 -9.53
N MET A 23 11.43 -0.11 -10.00
CA MET A 23 10.74 0.94 -9.22
C MET A 23 9.31 1.20 -9.74
N SER A 24 8.33 1.27 -8.84
CA SER A 24 6.93 1.65 -9.09
C SER A 24 6.54 2.87 -8.25
N GLN A 25 5.96 3.92 -8.84
CA GLN A 25 5.64 5.15 -8.10
C GLN A 25 4.31 5.80 -8.49
N ALA A 26 3.56 6.27 -7.49
CA ALA A 26 2.34 7.08 -7.67
C ALA A 26 2.33 8.28 -6.70
N TYR A 27 1.99 9.46 -7.23
CA TYR A 27 1.97 10.73 -6.50
C TYR A 27 0.70 11.54 -6.80
N GLY A 28 0.24 12.32 -5.82
CA GLY A 28 -0.82 13.30 -6.01
C GLY A 28 -2.21 12.72 -5.77
N ILE A 29 -3.19 13.10 -6.60
CA ILE A 29 -4.56 12.57 -6.52
C ILE A 29 -4.73 11.55 -7.65
N THR A 30 -4.74 10.28 -7.31
CA THR A 30 -4.82 9.18 -8.27
C THR A 30 -6.17 8.46 -8.12
N PRO A 31 -7.04 8.47 -9.15
CA PRO A 31 -8.31 7.73 -9.09
C PRO A 31 -8.08 6.22 -8.99
N TYR A 32 -7.03 5.70 -9.64
CA TYR A 32 -6.74 4.26 -9.67
C TYR A 32 -5.22 4.01 -9.83
N SER A 33 -4.67 3.13 -9.00
CA SER A 33 -3.28 2.65 -9.07
C SER A 33 -3.30 1.12 -9.17
N GLN A 34 -2.65 0.53 -10.17
CA GLN A 34 -2.51 -0.90 -10.31
C GLN A 34 -1.07 -1.30 -10.59
N SER A 35 -0.55 -2.23 -9.80
CA SER A 35 0.80 -2.79 -9.99
C SER A 35 0.78 -4.31 -9.95
N SER A 36 1.45 -4.94 -10.91
CA SER A 36 1.57 -6.40 -10.95
C SER A 36 2.96 -6.88 -11.37
N GLY A 37 3.36 -8.06 -10.89
CA GLY A 37 4.62 -8.70 -11.27
C GLY A 37 5.65 -8.76 -10.14
N ILE A 38 6.94 -8.65 -10.48
CA ILE A 38 8.05 -8.63 -9.51
C ILE A 38 8.57 -7.20 -9.45
N ILE A 39 8.34 -6.52 -8.33
CA ILE A 39 8.68 -5.12 -8.11
C ILE A 39 9.72 -5.05 -6.99
N ARG A 40 10.86 -4.42 -7.26
CA ARG A 40 11.89 -4.27 -6.23
C ARG A 40 11.54 -3.19 -5.21
N TYR A 41 10.99 -2.07 -5.68
CA TYR A 41 10.60 -0.94 -4.83
C TYR A 41 9.28 -0.35 -5.31
N SER A 42 8.31 -0.15 -4.41
CA SER A 42 7.04 0.52 -4.68
C SER A 42 6.83 1.66 -3.69
N GLN A 43 6.49 2.84 -4.19
CA GLN A 43 6.24 4.03 -3.38
C GLN A 43 4.97 4.74 -3.82
N GLU A 44 4.00 4.86 -2.92
CA GLU A 44 2.76 5.59 -3.15
C GLU A 44 2.62 6.74 -2.15
N SER A 45 2.24 7.93 -2.62
CA SER A 45 1.93 9.06 -1.74
C SER A 45 0.82 9.96 -2.29
N GLY A 46 0.02 10.55 -1.39
CA GLY A 46 -1.09 11.42 -1.74
C GLY A 46 -2.46 10.81 -1.46
N ILE A 47 -3.43 11.03 -2.35
CA ILE A 47 -4.81 10.53 -2.21
C ILE A 47 -5.09 9.54 -3.33
N ILE A 48 -5.36 8.29 -2.96
CA ILE A 48 -5.65 7.21 -3.91
C ILE A 48 -7.05 6.68 -3.63
N ARG A 49 -7.93 6.67 -4.64
CA ARG A 49 -9.29 6.12 -4.43
C ARG A 49 -9.27 4.60 -4.46
N TYR A 50 -8.57 4.01 -5.42
CA TYR A 50 -8.45 2.56 -5.59
C TYR A 50 -6.99 2.20 -5.83
N SER A 51 -6.42 1.36 -4.98
CA SER A 51 -5.06 0.80 -5.15
C SER A 51 -5.14 -0.73 -5.18
N GLN A 52 -4.52 -1.34 -6.20
CA GLN A 52 -4.42 -2.78 -6.32
C GLN A 52 -2.97 -3.19 -6.62
N THR A 53 -2.38 -3.99 -5.73
CA THR A 53 -1.04 -4.54 -5.92
C THR A 53 -1.09 -6.06 -5.90
N SER A 54 -0.38 -6.70 -6.84
CA SER A 54 -0.32 -8.15 -6.95
C SER A 54 1.08 -8.64 -7.31
N GLY A 55 1.54 -9.73 -6.69
CA GLY A 55 2.81 -10.38 -7.04
C GLY A 55 3.85 -10.31 -5.91
N ILE A 56 5.11 -10.09 -6.27
CA ILE A 56 6.22 -10.00 -5.31
C ILE A 56 6.69 -8.55 -5.26
N THR A 57 6.67 -7.95 -4.08
CA THR A 57 7.18 -6.59 -3.85
C THR A 57 8.23 -6.62 -2.75
N ASP A 58 9.51 -6.47 -3.07
CA ASP A 58 10.59 -6.59 -2.07
C ASP A 58 10.47 -5.52 -0.97
N TYR A 59 10.17 -4.29 -1.37
CA TYR A 59 10.00 -3.15 -0.49
C TYR A 59 8.83 -2.27 -0.93
N SER A 60 7.89 -2.01 -0.03
CA SER A 60 6.71 -1.17 -0.26
C SER A 60 6.59 -0.06 0.78
N GLN A 61 6.43 1.18 0.32
CA GLN A 61 6.19 2.37 1.13
C GLN A 61 4.90 3.06 0.68
N ILE A 62 3.99 3.29 1.62
CA ILE A 62 2.72 3.95 1.37
C ILE A 62 2.56 5.10 2.36
N PHE A 63 2.43 6.33 1.87
CA PHE A 63 2.23 7.56 2.64
C PHE A 63 0.99 8.29 2.11
N SER A 64 -0.19 7.70 2.32
CA SER A 64 -1.39 8.06 1.55
C SER A 64 -2.68 8.04 2.36
N ILE A 65 -3.66 8.78 1.84
CA ILE A 65 -5.09 8.53 2.13
C ILE A 65 -5.59 7.58 1.04
N ILE A 66 -5.94 6.35 1.42
CA ILE A 66 -6.45 5.33 0.52
C ILE A 66 -7.90 4.97 0.88
N LEU A 67 -8.80 5.09 -0.09
CA LEU A 67 -10.20 4.74 0.15
C LEU A 67 -10.40 3.21 0.06
N TYR A 68 -9.86 2.57 -0.98
CA TYR A 68 -9.89 1.13 -1.16
C TYR A 68 -8.51 0.61 -1.55
N SER A 69 -7.98 -0.33 -0.77
CA SER A 69 -6.69 -0.99 -0.98
C SER A 69 -6.86 -2.50 -1.08
N GLN A 70 -6.26 -3.12 -2.10
CA GLN A 70 -6.15 -4.56 -2.25
C GLN A 70 -4.70 -4.95 -2.52
N ALA A 71 -4.12 -5.78 -1.66
CA ALA A 71 -2.75 -6.26 -1.81
C ALA A 71 -2.68 -7.79 -1.74
N TYR A 72 -2.13 -8.42 -2.78
CA TYR A 72 -1.99 -9.87 -2.87
C TYR A 72 -0.56 -10.28 -3.19
N GLY A 73 0.01 -11.20 -2.39
CA GLY A 73 1.26 -11.88 -2.73
C GLY A 73 2.33 -11.80 -1.64
N ILE A 74 3.59 -11.59 -2.03
CA ILE A 74 4.73 -11.67 -1.10
C ILE A 74 5.37 -10.29 -0.95
N THR A 75 5.42 -9.79 0.29
CA THR A 75 6.07 -8.51 0.61
C THR A 75 7.05 -8.69 1.78
N PRO A 76 8.36 -8.81 1.55
CA PRO A 76 9.35 -8.90 2.62
C PRO A 76 9.31 -7.69 3.57
N TYR A 77 9.16 -6.47 3.04
CA TYR A 77 9.13 -5.26 3.84
C TYR A 77 8.00 -4.32 3.38
N ARG A 78 7.08 -4.02 4.30
CA ARG A 78 5.98 -3.07 4.09
C ARG A 78 6.01 -1.99 5.17
N GLN A 79 6.00 -0.73 4.74
CA GLN A 79 5.78 0.42 5.59
C GLN A 79 4.58 1.20 5.07
N SER A 80 3.59 1.41 5.91
CA SER A 80 2.40 2.18 5.56
C SER A 80 2.10 3.22 6.62
N SER A 81 1.76 4.42 6.19
CA SER A 81 1.23 5.45 7.06
C SER A 81 0.15 6.28 6.37
N GLY A 82 -0.84 6.70 7.15
CA GLY A 82 -1.92 7.57 6.68
C GLY A 82 -3.31 7.08 7.09
N ILE A 83 -4.28 7.21 6.18
CA ILE A 83 -5.68 6.85 6.43
C ILE A 83 -6.11 5.83 5.40
N ILE A 84 -6.59 4.67 5.84
CA ILE A 84 -7.11 3.62 4.97
C ILE A 84 -8.54 3.31 5.35
N ARG A 85 -9.50 3.51 4.45
CA ARG A 85 -10.91 3.24 4.77
C ARG A 85 -11.26 1.76 4.64
N TYR A 86 -10.85 1.13 3.54
CA TYR A 86 -11.04 -0.29 3.30
C TYR A 86 -9.74 -0.93 2.82
N SER A 87 -9.27 -1.96 3.53
CA SER A 87 -8.10 -2.73 3.16
C SER A 87 -8.40 -4.22 3.09
N GLN A 88 -7.93 -4.87 2.05
CA GLN A 88 -7.83 -6.33 1.94
C GLN A 88 -6.40 -6.71 1.62
N GLU A 89 -5.79 -7.51 2.49
CA GLU A 89 -4.42 -8.01 2.28
C GLU A 89 -4.41 -9.54 2.38
N SER A 90 -3.77 -10.20 1.41
CA SER A 90 -3.51 -11.65 1.49
C SER A 90 -2.11 -12.02 1.02
N GLY A 91 -1.53 -13.05 1.64
CA GLY A 91 -0.27 -13.65 1.21
C GLY A 91 0.77 -13.75 2.33
N ILE A 92 2.03 -13.39 2.04
CA ILE A 92 3.14 -13.55 2.99
C ILE A 92 3.85 -12.22 3.19
N ILE A 93 3.94 -11.77 4.44
CA ILE A 93 4.63 -10.55 4.82
C ILE A 93 5.67 -10.86 5.89
N ARG A 94 6.93 -10.48 5.67
CA ARG A 94 7.99 -10.76 6.66
C ARG A 94 8.05 -9.66 7.72
N TYR A 95 8.01 -8.41 7.30
CA TYR A 95 8.02 -7.27 8.20
C TYR A 95 6.99 -6.24 7.75
N ILE A 96 6.10 -5.85 8.66
CA ILE A 96 5.16 -4.76 8.44
C ILE A 96 5.25 -3.74 9.57
N GLN A 97 5.31 -2.48 9.18
CA GLN A 97 5.12 -1.34 10.06
C GLN A 97 3.96 -0.49 9.53
N THR A 98 2.96 -0.27 10.36
CA THR A 98 1.76 0.51 10.01
C THR A 98 1.54 1.62 11.02
N SER A 99 1.19 2.81 10.55
CA SER A 99 0.76 3.92 11.40
C SER A 99 -0.44 4.67 10.84
N GLY A 100 -1.35 5.10 11.71
CA GLY A 100 -2.45 5.99 11.32
C GLY A 100 -3.84 5.42 11.60
N ILE A 101 -4.79 5.64 10.70
CA ILE A 101 -6.21 5.31 10.91
C ILE A 101 -6.65 4.27 9.88
N THR A 102 -7.24 3.18 10.35
CA THR A 102 -7.85 2.15 9.49
C THR A 102 -9.30 1.92 9.90
N ASP A 103 -10.26 2.20 9.02
CA ASP A 103 -11.68 1.99 9.33
C ASP A 103 -12.03 0.50 9.24
N TYR A 104 -11.77 -0.14 8.10
CA TYR A 104 -12.07 -1.55 7.84
C TYR A 104 -10.87 -2.28 7.25
N SER A 105 -10.49 -3.41 7.86
CA SER A 105 -9.40 -4.26 7.38
C SER A 105 -9.76 -5.74 7.37
N GLN A 106 -9.34 -6.43 6.32
CA GLN A 106 -9.41 -7.89 6.19
C GLN A 106 -8.02 -8.43 5.81
N ILE A 107 -7.46 -9.26 6.68
CA ILE A 107 -6.10 -9.80 6.50
C ILE A 107 -6.14 -11.33 6.44
N PHE A 108 -5.65 -11.90 5.35
CA PHE A 108 -5.53 -13.34 5.09
C PHE A 108 -4.06 -13.71 4.82
N SER A 109 -3.21 -13.55 5.84
CA SER A 109 -1.75 -13.52 5.63
C SER A 109 -0.94 -14.31 6.65
N ILE A 110 0.21 -14.81 6.20
CA ILE A 110 1.30 -15.22 7.08
C ILE A 110 2.18 -13.99 7.34
N ILE A 111 2.22 -13.53 8.58
CA ILE A 111 2.98 -12.36 9.01
C ILE A 111 4.05 -12.78 10.03
N LEU A 112 5.31 -12.51 9.75
CA LEU A 112 6.39 -12.87 10.67
C LEU A 112 6.56 -11.82 11.78
N TYR A 113 6.68 -10.55 11.41
CA TYR A 113 6.79 -9.43 12.34
C TYR A 113 5.84 -8.29 11.96
N SER A 114 5.07 -7.81 12.92
CA SER A 114 4.14 -6.68 12.77
C SER A 114 4.32 -5.65 13.88
N GLN A 115 4.36 -4.39 13.50
CA GLN A 115 4.25 -3.26 14.41
C GLN A 115 3.17 -2.30 13.89
N ALA A 116 2.20 -1.98 14.75
CA ALA A 116 1.08 -1.12 14.41
C ALA A 116 0.95 0.03 15.42
N TYR A 117 0.65 1.22 14.90
CA TYR A 117 0.36 2.43 15.67
C TYR A 117 -0.93 3.07 15.18
N GLY A 118 -1.80 3.46 16.10
CA GLY A 118 -2.99 4.27 15.78
C GLY A 118 -4.32 3.52 15.89
N ILE A 119 -5.31 4.00 15.16
CA ILE A 119 -6.73 3.67 15.41
C ILE A 119 -7.22 2.68 14.36
N THR A 120 -7.73 1.53 14.80
CA THR A 120 -8.44 0.57 13.95
C THR A 120 -9.87 0.39 14.44
N THR A 121 -10.88 0.61 13.60
CA THR A 121 -12.29 0.50 14.02
C THR A 121 -12.87 -0.90 13.81
N TYR A 122 -12.60 -1.53 12.67
CA TYR A 122 -13.04 -2.89 12.35
C TYR A 122 -11.91 -3.67 11.68
N SER A 123 -11.62 -4.86 12.20
CA SER A 123 -10.61 -5.76 11.63
C SER A 123 -11.05 -7.21 11.72
N GLN A 124 -10.89 -7.92 10.61
CA GLN A 124 -10.96 -9.37 10.52
C GLN A 124 -9.60 -9.90 10.07
N SER A 125 -9.05 -10.86 10.80
CA SER A 125 -7.77 -11.45 10.46
C SER A 125 -7.85 -12.98 10.54
N SER A 126 -7.28 -13.64 9.55
CA SER A 126 -7.01 -15.08 9.58
C SER A 126 -5.65 -15.35 8.95
N GLY A 127 -4.91 -16.29 9.52
CA GLY A 127 -3.54 -16.55 9.14
C GLY A 127 -2.62 -16.70 10.34
N ILE A 128 -1.32 -16.78 10.08
CA ILE A 128 -0.30 -17.03 11.11
C ILE A 128 0.45 -15.73 11.37
N ILE A 129 0.41 -15.25 12.61
CA ILE A 129 1.21 -14.10 13.06
C ILE A 129 2.21 -14.61 14.11
N ARG A 130 3.53 -14.45 13.86
CA ARG A 130 4.55 -14.89 14.83
C ARG A 130 4.84 -13.84 15.89
N TYR A 131 5.01 -12.58 15.51
CA TYR A 131 5.30 -11.48 16.42
C TYR A 131 4.48 -10.25 16.06
N SER A 132 3.81 -9.65 17.04
CA SER A 132 2.98 -8.46 16.87
C SER A 132 3.11 -7.53 18.07
N GLN A 133 3.26 -6.24 17.79
CA GLN A 133 3.18 -5.17 18.76
C GLN A 133 2.18 -4.11 18.28
N ASN A 134 1.19 -3.81 19.12
CA ASN A 134 0.24 -2.73 18.87
C ASN A 134 0.42 -1.67 19.96
N LEU A 135 0.65 -0.43 19.52
CA LEU A 135 0.90 0.72 20.38
C LEU A 135 -0.24 1.72 20.14
N VAL A 136 -1.07 1.87 21.18
CA VAL A 136 -2.23 2.78 21.20
C VAL A 136 -1.80 4.13 21.75
#